data_AF-A0A2N2N389-F1
#
_entry.id   AF-A0A2N2N389-F1
#
_cell.length_a   1.000
_cell.length_b   1.000
_cell.length_c   1.000
_cell.angle_alpha   90.00
_cell.angle_beta   90.00
_cell.angle_gamma   90.00
#
_symmetry.space_group_name_H-M   'P 1'
#
loop_
_entity.id
_entity.type
_entity.pdbx_description
1 polymer ?
#
loop_
_entity_poly.entity_id
_entity_poly.type
_entity_poly.pdbx_seq_one_letter_code
_entity_poly.pdbx_strand_id
1 'polypeptide(L)'
;MLKRFVNKHRMLISVLDFLDKNESKLTFAPAIDTNVDNLQAIMYNIGTMEEAQLSTTKGYTETKEAHKLVAIRGILEIIKRAKAYAIVIEDQILKNEVNFSYSRLSDMPQDSLISACNKVVAACKERLAEMADYGLTQKMLDDMGPALEAYAAALPGAKRVIANRKTATAELKKLFADADNTLRKLDALMAICSTSDPLFYQEYKNLRVIDDLKRKSQTNGESDMGITGTVTNMETGLKQPGVLVSIEGSNATALTDAEGNYTLTLNEAGIYALKAELKGHDDYEEDEIEVTPGELTVVDFDMEPLA
;
A
#
# COMPACT_ATOMS: atom_id res chain seq x y z
N MET A 1 0.15 3.17 6.52
CA MET A 1 0.83 2.90 7.80
C MET A 1 2.30 3.35 7.77
N LEU A 2 2.82 3.99 8.83
CA LEU A 2 4.26 4.26 8.95
C LEU A 2 5.05 2.95 8.99
N LYS A 3 6.18 2.85 8.26
CA LYS A 3 6.99 1.62 8.17
C LYS A 3 7.30 0.97 9.53
N ARG A 4 7.54 1.79 10.56
CA ARG A 4 7.82 1.34 11.94
C ARG A 4 6.67 0.60 12.64
N PHE A 5 5.43 0.75 12.16
CA PHE A 5 4.25 0.13 12.76
C PHE A 5 3.80 -1.14 12.02
N VAL A 6 4.31 -1.40 10.81
CA VAL A 6 3.91 -2.54 9.98
C VAL A 6 4.25 -3.87 10.64
N ASN A 7 5.47 -4.00 11.16
CA ASN A 7 5.91 -5.22 11.85
C ASN A 7 5.12 -5.44 13.13
N LYS A 8 4.85 -4.37 13.89
CA LYS A 8 4.02 -4.42 15.10
C LYS A 8 2.57 -4.82 14.78
N HIS A 9 1.98 -4.26 13.73
CA HIS A 9 0.62 -4.60 13.32
C HIS A 9 0.50 -6.07 12.92
N ARG A 10 1.49 -6.62 12.20
CA ARG A 10 1.55 -8.05 11.88
C ARG A 10 1.63 -8.92 13.13
N MET A 11 2.51 -8.55 14.07
CA MET A 11 2.60 -9.23 15.37
C MET A 11 1.25 -9.23 16.11
N LEU A 12 0.54 -8.09 16.14
CA LEU A 12 -0.79 -8.00 16.76
C LEU A 12 -1.81 -8.95 16.12
N ILE A 13 -1.80 -9.06 14.78
CA ILE A 13 -2.68 -10.00 14.05
C ILE A 13 -2.37 -11.44 14.44
N SER A 14 -1.09 -11.82 14.41
CA SER A 14 -0.67 -13.20 14.73
C SER A 14 -1.01 -13.59 16.17
N VAL A 15 -0.88 -12.66 17.12
CA VAL A 15 -1.24 -12.90 18.52
C VAL A 15 -2.75 -13.07 18.68
N LEU A 16 -3.57 -12.22 18.05
CA LEU A 16 -5.03 -12.35 18.11
C LEU A 16 -5.51 -13.66 17.48
N ASP A 17 -5.01 -14.00 16.29
CA ASP A 17 -5.34 -15.27 15.61
C ASP A 17 -4.98 -16.49 16.46
N PHE A 18 -3.84 -16.45 17.16
CA PHE A 18 -3.44 -17.52 18.07
C PHE A 18 -4.35 -17.62 19.30
N LEU A 19 -4.72 -16.50 19.90
CA LEU A 19 -5.62 -16.48 21.07
C LEU A 19 -7.02 -16.96 20.70
N ASP A 20 -7.55 -16.52 19.55
CA ASP A 20 -8.85 -16.95 19.03
C ASP A 20 -8.87 -18.47 18.76
N LYS A 21 -7.81 -19.01 18.16
CA LYS A 21 -7.69 -20.47 17.89
C LYS A 21 -7.55 -21.32 19.16
N ASN A 22 -7.12 -20.72 20.27
CA ASN A 22 -6.89 -21.41 21.54
C ASN A 22 -7.82 -20.94 22.66
N GLU A 23 -8.99 -20.37 22.33
CA GLU A 23 -9.94 -19.83 23.30
C GLU A 23 -10.28 -20.79 24.45
N SER A 24 -10.44 -22.09 24.14
CA SER A 24 -10.72 -23.14 25.14
C SER A 24 -9.61 -23.29 26.20
N LYS A 25 -8.37 -22.92 25.87
CA LYS A 25 -7.22 -22.92 26.78
C LYS A 25 -7.11 -21.65 27.62
N LEU A 26 -7.90 -20.61 27.35
CA LEU A 26 -7.86 -19.32 28.06
C LEU A 26 -8.73 -19.28 29.34
N THR A 27 -9.45 -20.38 29.63
CA THR A 27 -10.40 -20.49 30.74
C THR A 27 -9.80 -20.29 32.14
N PHE A 28 -8.48 -20.34 32.28
CA PHE A 28 -7.78 -20.12 33.56
C PHE A 28 -7.87 -18.67 34.07
N ALA A 29 -8.16 -17.70 33.19
CA ALA A 29 -8.31 -16.30 33.58
C ALA A 29 -9.34 -15.56 32.71
N PRO A 30 -10.59 -15.39 33.17
CA PRO A 30 -11.64 -14.67 32.43
C PRO A 30 -11.32 -13.20 32.11
N ALA A 31 -10.33 -12.62 32.79
CA ALA A 31 -9.84 -11.27 32.49
C ALA A 31 -9.10 -11.19 31.13
N ILE A 32 -8.69 -12.33 30.55
CA ILE A 32 -8.05 -12.39 29.24
C ILE A 32 -9.01 -11.94 28.15
N ASP A 33 -10.26 -12.44 28.17
CA ASP A 33 -11.29 -12.16 27.16
C ASP A 33 -11.52 -10.66 27.02
N THR A 34 -11.70 -9.96 28.14
CA THR A 34 -11.81 -8.49 28.15
C THR A 34 -10.64 -7.78 27.46
N ASN A 35 -9.41 -8.28 27.63
CA ASN A 35 -8.23 -7.67 27.01
C ASN A 35 -8.09 -8.06 25.52
N VAL A 36 -8.55 -9.26 25.13
CA VAL A 36 -8.63 -9.67 23.73
C VAL A 36 -9.64 -8.80 22.98
N ASP A 37 -10.84 -8.58 23.54
CA ASP A 37 -11.87 -7.69 22.98
C ASP A 37 -11.36 -6.26 22.78
N ASN A 38 -10.67 -5.74 23.80
CA ASN A 38 -10.05 -4.40 23.72
C ASN A 38 -8.98 -4.34 22.62
N LEU A 39 -8.18 -5.39 22.45
CA LEU A 39 -7.14 -5.44 21.43
C LEU A 39 -7.75 -5.55 20.02
N GLN A 40 -8.82 -6.32 19.85
CA GLN A 40 -9.60 -6.41 18.61
C GLN A 40 -10.22 -5.04 18.23
N ALA A 41 -10.80 -4.33 19.21
CA ALA A 41 -11.35 -2.99 18.98
C ALA A 41 -10.26 -1.98 18.57
N ILE A 42 -9.08 -2.04 19.19
CA ILE A 42 -7.92 -1.22 18.78
C ILE A 42 -7.49 -1.56 17.36
N MET A 43 -7.45 -2.84 16.99
CA MET A 43 -7.09 -3.30 15.63
C MET A 43 -8.08 -2.80 14.57
N TYR A 44 -9.37 -2.83 14.85
CA TYR A 44 -10.40 -2.24 13.99
C TYR A 44 -10.17 -0.73 13.79
N ASN A 45 -9.91 0.01 14.88
CA ASN A 45 -9.63 1.44 14.82
C ASN A 45 -8.32 1.76 14.08
N ILE A 46 -7.30 0.90 14.15
CA ILE A 46 -6.08 1.04 13.35
C ILE A 46 -6.41 0.93 11.86
N GLY A 47 -7.21 -0.06 11.46
CA GLY A 47 -7.63 -0.24 10.07
C GLY A 47 -8.36 0.99 9.49
N THR A 48 -9.34 1.52 10.23
CA THR A 48 -10.08 2.73 9.78
C THR A 48 -9.18 3.97 9.65
N MET A 49 -8.22 4.14 10.56
CA MET A 49 -7.27 5.26 10.48
C MET A 49 -6.26 5.07 9.35
N GLU A 50 -5.92 3.84 8.98
CA GLU A 50 -5.05 3.55 7.83
C GLU A 50 -5.70 3.88 6.50
N GLU A 51 -6.98 3.51 6.32
CA GLU A 51 -7.76 3.91 5.14
C GLU A 51 -7.80 5.43 5.00
N ALA A 52 -8.05 6.15 6.11
CA ALA A 52 -8.01 7.61 6.13
C ALA A 52 -6.61 8.16 5.77
N GLN A 53 -5.53 7.47 6.16
CA GLN A 53 -4.16 7.86 5.83
C GLN A 53 -3.81 7.68 4.34
N LEU A 54 -4.39 6.67 3.68
CA LEU A 54 -4.16 6.35 2.26
C LEU A 54 -4.83 7.35 1.29
N SER A 55 -5.69 8.23 1.79
CA SER A 55 -6.40 9.22 0.97
C SER A 55 -5.47 10.12 0.14
N THR A 56 -5.79 10.30 -1.13
CA THR A 56 -4.98 11.08 -2.09
C THR A 56 -5.60 12.45 -2.37
N THR A 57 -4.76 13.43 -2.70
CA THR A 57 -5.20 14.81 -3.04
C THR A 57 -5.44 15.04 -4.52
N LYS A 58 -5.02 14.10 -5.39
CA LYS A 58 -5.04 14.26 -6.84
C LYS A 58 -6.47 14.46 -7.35
N GLY A 59 -7.40 13.57 -6.98
CA GLY A 59 -8.81 13.67 -7.37
C GLY A 59 -9.45 15.00 -6.97
N TYR A 60 -9.23 15.47 -5.74
CA TYR A 60 -9.74 16.77 -5.29
C TYR A 60 -9.17 17.96 -6.07
N THR A 61 -7.93 17.86 -6.54
CA THR A 61 -7.30 18.91 -7.36
C THR A 61 -7.94 18.95 -8.75
N GLU A 62 -8.15 17.77 -9.36
CA GLU A 62 -8.80 17.62 -10.65
C GLU A 62 -10.26 18.09 -10.62
N THR A 63 -11.03 17.69 -9.60
CA THR A 63 -12.42 18.13 -9.42
C THR A 63 -12.50 19.66 -9.27
N LYS A 64 -11.61 20.26 -8.47
CA LYS A 64 -11.57 21.71 -8.28
C LYS A 64 -11.27 22.46 -9.59
N GLU A 65 -10.31 21.99 -10.39
CA GLU A 65 -10.02 22.59 -11.71
C GLU A 65 -11.17 22.38 -12.70
N ALA A 66 -11.83 21.21 -12.68
CA ALA A 66 -13.01 20.96 -13.52
C ALA A 66 -14.15 21.95 -13.22
N HIS A 67 -14.49 22.16 -11.94
CA HIS A 67 -15.51 23.14 -11.55
C HIS A 67 -15.11 24.58 -11.89
N LYS A 68 -13.83 24.93 -11.73
CA LYS A 68 -13.30 26.23 -12.15
C LYS A 68 -13.55 26.48 -13.65
N LEU A 69 -13.24 25.50 -14.49
CA LEU A 69 -13.45 25.61 -15.95
C LEU A 69 -14.93 25.74 -16.32
N VAL A 70 -15.83 25.02 -15.65
CA VAL A 70 -17.27 25.15 -15.86
C VAL A 70 -17.74 26.57 -15.54
N ALA A 71 -17.35 27.11 -14.38
CA ALA A 71 -17.70 28.47 -13.97
C ALA A 71 -17.15 29.53 -14.94
N ILE A 72 -15.88 29.40 -15.37
CA ILE A 72 -15.26 30.33 -16.32
C ILE A 72 -15.95 30.29 -17.69
N ARG A 73 -16.29 29.10 -18.19
CA ARG A 73 -16.99 28.97 -19.48
C ARG A 73 -18.39 29.60 -19.42
N GLY A 74 -19.15 29.32 -18.36
CA GLY A 74 -20.48 29.89 -18.15
C GLY A 74 -20.46 31.42 -18.11
N ILE A 75 -19.54 32.00 -17.32
CA ILE A 75 -19.48 33.46 -17.18
C ILE A 75 -18.99 34.14 -18.47
N LEU A 76 -18.07 33.52 -19.22
CA LEU A 76 -17.62 34.08 -20.50
C LEU A 76 -18.74 34.15 -21.54
N GLU A 77 -19.64 33.19 -21.55
CA GLU A 77 -20.82 33.22 -22.42
C GLU A 77 -21.75 34.39 -22.07
N ILE A 78 -21.93 34.68 -20.77
CA ILE A 78 -22.68 35.84 -20.31
C ILE A 78 -21.94 37.14 -20.68
N ILE A 79 -20.64 37.22 -20.42
CA ILE A 79 -19.80 38.39 -20.73
C ILE A 79 -19.85 38.75 -22.22
N LYS A 80 -19.77 37.77 -23.13
CA LYS A 80 -19.85 38.02 -24.58
C LYS A 80 -21.15 38.73 -24.95
N ARG A 81 -22.28 38.27 -24.41
CA ARG A 81 -23.62 38.83 -24.68
C ARG A 81 -23.78 40.22 -24.07
N ALA A 82 -23.36 40.37 -22.80
CA ALA A 82 -23.38 41.67 -22.13
C ALA A 82 -22.49 42.71 -22.82
N LYS A 83 -21.32 42.30 -23.32
CA LYS A 83 -20.44 43.17 -24.13
C LYS A 83 -21.08 43.57 -25.45
N ALA A 84 -21.76 42.65 -26.13
CA ALA A 84 -22.45 42.97 -27.38
C ALA A 84 -23.53 44.04 -27.17
N TYR A 85 -24.38 43.87 -26.14
CA TYR A 85 -25.36 44.87 -25.73
C TYR A 85 -24.71 46.22 -25.41
N ALA A 86 -23.65 46.24 -24.59
CA ALA A 86 -22.99 47.46 -24.18
C ALA A 86 -22.33 48.23 -25.33
N ILE A 87 -21.85 47.52 -26.37
CA ILE A 87 -21.26 48.15 -27.56
C ILE A 87 -22.36 48.78 -28.43
N VAL A 88 -23.49 48.10 -28.63
CA VAL A 88 -24.57 48.61 -29.50
C VAL A 88 -25.28 49.81 -28.89
N ILE A 89 -25.43 49.84 -27.56
CA ILE A 89 -26.07 50.94 -26.82
C ILE A 89 -25.07 52.05 -26.44
N GLU A 90 -23.78 51.84 -26.69
CA GLU A 90 -22.69 52.75 -26.31
C GLU A 90 -22.54 52.97 -24.78
N ASP A 91 -23.00 52.04 -23.95
CA ASP A 91 -22.83 52.08 -22.49
C ASP A 91 -21.38 51.71 -22.10
N GLN A 92 -20.57 52.74 -21.88
CA GLN A 92 -19.17 52.58 -21.45
C GLN A 92 -19.02 52.05 -20.03
N ILE A 93 -20.01 52.24 -19.15
CA ILE A 93 -19.93 51.79 -17.75
C ILE A 93 -20.05 50.28 -17.74
N LEU A 94 -21.12 49.75 -18.31
CA LEU A 94 -21.36 48.31 -18.38
C LEU A 94 -20.23 47.60 -19.14
N LYS A 95 -19.77 48.17 -20.26
CA LYS A 95 -18.68 47.61 -21.07
C LYS A 95 -17.41 47.38 -20.26
N ASN A 96 -17.05 48.33 -19.40
CA ASN A 96 -15.87 48.22 -18.53
C ASN A 96 -16.11 47.27 -17.35
N GLU A 97 -17.31 47.28 -16.79
CA GLU A 97 -17.69 46.43 -15.65
C GLU A 97 -17.65 44.94 -16.00
N VAL A 98 -18.12 44.54 -17.19
CA VAL A 98 -18.09 43.14 -17.63
C VAL A 98 -16.80 42.75 -18.36
N ASN A 99 -15.77 43.59 -18.36
CA ASN A 99 -14.57 43.38 -19.16
C ASN A 99 -13.57 42.36 -18.57
N PHE A 100 -13.95 41.08 -18.64
CA PHE A 100 -13.08 39.97 -18.30
C PHE A 100 -12.73 39.12 -19.52
N SER A 101 -11.53 38.53 -19.47
CA SER A 101 -11.01 37.57 -20.46
C SER A 101 -10.79 36.22 -19.78
N TYR A 102 -10.65 35.15 -20.57
CA TYR A 102 -10.38 33.81 -20.04
C TYR A 102 -9.13 33.78 -19.16
N SER A 103 -8.00 34.32 -19.64
CA SER A 103 -6.75 34.37 -18.87
C SER A 103 -6.95 35.11 -17.55
N ARG A 104 -7.59 36.29 -17.59
CA ARG A 104 -7.83 37.09 -16.39
C ARG A 104 -8.66 36.35 -15.34
N LEU A 105 -9.69 35.60 -15.76
CA LEU A 105 -10.51 34.79 -14.84
C LEU A 105 -9.78 33.55 -14.35
N SER A 106 -8.98 32.91 -15.20
CA SER A 106 -8.19 31.74 -14.84
C SER A 106 -7.09 32.08 -13.83
N ASP A 107 -6.47 33.25 -13.95
CA ASP A 107 -5.34 33.64 -13.12
C ASP A 107 -5.77 34.31 -11.80
N MET A 108 -7.06 34.58 -11.62
CA MET A 108 -7.60 35.17 -10.41
C MET A 108 -7.45 34.24 -9.19
N PRO A 109 -7.24 34.82 -7.99
CA PRO A 109 -7.39 34.09 -6.74
C PRO A 109 -8.77 33.45 -6.61
N GLN A 110 -8.84 32.32 -5.91
CA GLN A 110 -10.02 31.45 -5.82
C GLN A 110 -11.28 32.20 -5.35
N ASP A 111 -11.17 32.97 -4.26
CA ASP A 111 -12.29 33.76 -3.72
C ASP A 111 -12.65 34.97 -4.60
N SER A 112 -11.63 35.54 -5.27
CA SER A 112 -11.82 36.67 -6.18
C SER A 112 -12.55 36.26 -7.46
N LEU A 113 -12.35 35.04 -7.96
CA LEU A 113 -13.08 34.52 -9.12
C LEU A 113 -14.58 34.44 -8.84
N ILE A 114 -14.98 33.89 -7.69
CA ILE A 114 -16.40 33.81 -7.28
C ILE A 114 -17.00 35.22 -7.19
N SER A 115 -16.28 36.14 -6.55
CA SER A 115 -16.69 37.53 -6.42
C SER A 115 -16.84 38.24 -7.77
N ALA A 116 -15.92 37.99 -8.72
CA ALA A 116 -15.98 38.56 -10.06
C ALA A 116 -17.18 38.02 -10.85
N CYS A 117 -17.43 36.71 -10.80
CA CYS A 117 -18.59 36.10 -11.44
C CYS A 117 -19.90 36.65 -10.89
N ASN A 118 -20.02 36.77 -9.56
CA ASN A 118 -21.22 37.33 -8.92
C ASN A 118 -21.49 38.78 -9.32
N LYS A 119 -20.44 39.62 -9.44
CA LYS A 119 -20.58 41.00 -9.91
C LYS A 119 -21.13 41.06 -11.34
N VAL A 120 -20.60 40.24 -12.25
CA VAL A 120 -21.08 40.20 -13.63
C VAL A 120 -22.51 39.70 -13.72
N VAL A 121 -22.86 38.64 -12.98
CA VAL A 121 -24.25 38.12 -12.93
C VAL A 121 -25.22 39.18 -12.40
N ALA A 122 -24.84 39.91 -11.34
CA ALA A 122 -25.65 41.01 -10.80
C ALA A 122 -25.89 42.12 -11.84
N ALA A 123 -24.82 42.60 -12.49
CA ALA A 123 -24.91 43.65 -13.51
C ALA A 123 -25.78 43.24 -14.71
N CYS A 124 -25.77 41.96 -15.10
CA CYS A 124 -26.61 41.44 -16.18
C CYS A 124 -28.06 41.23 -15.74
N LYS A 125 -28.30 40.84 -14.48
CA LYS A 125 -29.64 40.59 -13.95
C LYS A 125 -30.51 41.84 -13.92
N GLU A 126 -29.92 43.00 -13.61
CA GLU A 126 -30.63 44.29 -13.62
C GLU A 126 -31.15 44.68 -15.01
N ARG A 127 -30.51 44.19 -16.08
CA ARG A 127 -30.78 44.55 -17.49
C ARG A 127 -31.27 43.38 -18.34
N LEU A 128 -31.76 42.32 -17.69
CA LEU A 128 -32.12 41.06 -18.36
C LEU A 128 -33.15 41.25 -19.47
N ALA A 129 -34.16 42.10 -19.26
CA ALA A 129 -35.22 42.34 -20.24
C ALA A 129 -34.68 42.94 -21.55
N GLU A 130 -33.69 43.83 -21.46
CA GLU A 130 -33.11 44.52 -22.61
C GLU A 130 -32.03 43.68 -23.31
N MET A 131 -31.35 42.82 -22.55
CA MET A 131 -30.33 41.90 -23.06
C MET A 131 -30.91 40.63 -23.69
N ALA A 132 -32.23 40.42 -23.61
CA ALA A 132 -32.90 39.26 -24.17
C ALA A 132 -32.72 39.16 -25.69
N ASP A 133 -32.78 40.30 -26.39
CA ASP A 133 -32.57 40.38 -27.85
C ASP A 133 -31.15 40.00 -28.27
N TYR A 134 -30.19 40.11 -27.34
CA TYR A 134 -28.79 39.72 -27.52
C TYR A 134 -28.52 38.27 -27.11
N GLY A 135 -29.57 37.49 -26.86
CA GLY A 135 -29.50 36.06 -26.56
C GLY A 135 -29.09 35.73 -25.13
N LEU A 136 -29.21 36.68 -24.18
CA LEU A 136 -29.10 36.39 -22.75
C LEU A 136 -30.41 35.78 -22.26
N THR A 137 -30.34 34.62 -21.61
CA THR A 137 -31.52 33.94 -21.06
C THR A 137 -31.45 33.87 -19.54
N GLN A 138 -32.60 33.89 -18.87
CA GLN A 138 -32.70 33.73 -17.42
C GLN A 138 -32.00 32.46 -16.93
N LYS A 139 -32.17 31.37 -17.69
CA LYS A 139 -31.52 30.09 -17.41
C LYS A 139 -30.00 30.19 -17.30
N MET A 140 -29.35 30.98 -18.16
CA MET A 140 -27.88 31.14 -18.10
C MET A 140 -27.42 31.81 -16.81
N LEU A 141 -28.19 32.76 -16.28
CA LEU A 141 -27.86 33.41 -14.99
C LEU A 141 -28.13 32.46 -13.82
N ASP A 142 -29.23 31.70 -13.87
CA ASP A 142 -29.58 30.76 -12.81
C ASP A 142 -28.60 29.59 -12.72
N ASP A 143 -28.10 29.09 -13.87
CA ASP A 143 -27.12 28.01 -13.93
C ASP A 143 -25.74 28.42 -13.34
N MET A 144 -25.44 29.73 -13.23
CA MET A 144 -24.18 30.21 -12.65
C MET A 144 -24.10 30.03 -11.13
N GLY A 145 -25.22 30.14 -10.41
CA GLY A 145 -25.25 29.97 -8.95
C GLY A 145 -24.73 28.59 -8.52
N PRO A 146 -25.34 27.49 -8.98
CA PRO A 146 -24.89 26.13 -8.70
C PRO A 146 -23.44 25.87 -9.12
N ALA A 147 -23.00 26.44 -10.25
CA ALA A 147 -21.61 26.27 -10.72
C ALA A 147 -20.59 26.91 -9.76
N LEU A 148 -20.90 28.09 -9.21
CA LEU A 148 -20.04 28.77 -8.24
C LEU A 148 -20.05 28.09 -6.87
N GLU A 149 -21.21 27.59 -6.43
CA GLU A 149 -21.33 26.80 -5.19
C GLU A 149 -20.52 25.50 -5.26
N ALA A 150 -20.58 24.78 -6.40
CA ALA A 150 -19.78 23.58 -6.61
C ALA A 150 -18.28 23.87 -6.59
N TYR A 151 -17.84 24.98 -7.20
CA TYR A 151 -16.45 25.43 -7.13
C TYR A 151 -16.02 25.78 -5.71
N ALA A 152 -16.84 26.55 -4.98
CA ALA A 152 -16.59 26.93 -3.59
C ALA A 152 -16.48 25.70 -2.66
N ALA A 153 -17.37 24.72 -2.82
CA ALA A 153 -17.35 23.48 -2.06
C ALA A 153 -16.09 22.61 -2.33
N ALA A 154 -15.50 22.74 -3.52
CA ALA A 154 -14.29 22.01 -3.90
C ALA A 154 -12.98 22.65 -3.35
N LEU A 155 -12.97 23.95 -3.04
CA LEU A 155 -11.79 24.68 -2.55
C LEU A 155 -11.09 24.02 -1.34
N PRO A 156 -11.79 23.65 -0.25
CA PRO A 156 -11.14 23.07 0.93
C PRO A 156 -10.70 21.61 0.74
N GLY A 157 -11.05 20.94 -0.36
CA GLY A 157 -10.91 19.49 -0.52
C GLY A 157 -9.51 18.96 -0.24
N ALA A 158 -8.49 19.48 -0.91
CA ALA A 158 -7.10 19.04 -0.72
C ALA A 158 -6.59 19.34 0.70
N LYS A 159 -6.95 20.50 1.26
CA LYS A 159 -6.57 20.90 2.62
C LYS A 159 -7.20 19.97 3.68
N ARG A 160 -8.47 19.60 3.49
CA ARG A 160 -9.17 18.63 4.34
C ARG A 160 -8.50 17.27 4.33
N VAL A 161 -8.09 16.78 3.16
CA VAL A 161 -7.36 15.50 3.04
C VAL A 161 -6.00 15.54 3.74
N ILE A 162 -5.26 16.65 3.63
CA ILE A 162 -3.99 16.83 4.37
C ILE A 162 -4.25 16.84 5.88
N ALA A 163 -5.25 17.58 6.34
CA ALA A 163 -5.62 17.65 7.75
C ALA A 163 -6.01 16.28 8.30
N ASN A 164 -6.88 15.54 7.60
CA ASN A 164 -7.31 14.20 7.98
C ASN A 164 -6.14 13.22 8.08
N ARG A 165 -5.22 13.23 7.11
CA ARG A 165 -4.01 12.39 7.17
C ARG A 165 -3.12 12.72 8.36
N LYS A 166 -2.99 14.00 8.71
CA LYS A 166 -2.24 14.43 9.89
C LYS A 166 -2.90 13.92 11.18
N THR A 167 -4.22 14.06 11.28
CA THR A 167 -5.01 13.55 12.41
C THR A 167 -4.91 12.04 12.53
N ALA A 168 -5.15 11.30 11.44
CA ALA A 168 -5.04 9.83 11.41
C ALA A 168 -3.63 9.36 11.81
N THR A 169 -2.58 10.06 11.38
CA THR A 169 -1.20 9.75 11.77
C THR A 169 -0.94 9.97 13.27
N ALA A 170 -1.57 10.99 13.86
CA ALA A 170 -1.48 11.22 15.31
C ALA A 170 -2.26 10.16 16.10
N GLU A 171 -3.44 9.78 15.62
CA GLU A 171 -4.30 8.80 16.28
C GLU A 171 -3.73 7.39 16.22
N LEU A 172 -3.14 6.99 15.08
CA LEU A 172 -2.40 5.72 14.96
C LEU A 172 -1.31 5.59 16.03
N LYS A 173 -0.59 6.67 16.34
CA LYS A 173 0.45 6.62 17.39
C LYS A 173 -0.14 6.32 18.77
N LYS A 174 -1.32 6.84 19.09
CA LYS A 174 -2.01 6.56 20.34
C LYS A 174 -2.52 5.12 20.37
N LEU A 175 -3.19 4.68 19.31
CA LEU A 175 -3.71 3.32 19.19
C LEU A 175 -2.61 2.26 19.36
N PHE A 176 -1.42 2.46 18.78
CA PHE A 176 -0.30 1.54 19.01
C PHE A 176 0.26 1.59 20.44
N ALA A 177 0.20 2.73 21.13
CA ALA A 177 0.58 2.82 22.54
C ALA A 177 -0.46 2.16 23.46
N ASP A 178 -1.75 2.30 23.12
CA ASP A 178 -2.84 1.62 23.81
C ASP A 178 -2.76 0.11 23.60
N ALA A 179 -2.44 -0.34 22.38
CA ALA A 179 -2.15 -1.73 22.09
C ALA A 179 -1.01 -2.26 22.97
N ASP A 180 0.10 -1.53 23.10
CA ASP A 180 1.22 -1.92 23.97
C ASP A 180 0.79 -2.06 25.43
N ASN A 181 -0.07 -1.18 25.92
CA ASN A 181 -0.59 -1.25 27.28
C ASN A 181 -1.52 -2.45 27.49
N THR A 182 -2.40 -2.76 26.53
CA THR A 182 -3.26 -3.94 26.56
C THR A 182 -2.43 -5.22 26.48
N LEU A 183 -1.42 -5.25 25.62
CA LEU A 183 -0.47 -6.35 25.50
C LEU A 183 0.31 -6.63 26.80
N ARG A 184 0.71 -5.59 27.55
CA ARG A 184 1.34 -5.76 28.88
C ARG A 184 0.41 -6.42 29.89
N LYS A 185 -0.88 -6.10 29.86
CA LYS A 185 -1.89 -6.73 30.72
C LYS A 185 -2.07 -8.20 30.33
N LEU A 186 -2.16 -8.49 29.03
CA LEU A 186 -2.21 -9.86 28.52
C LEU A 186 -0.97 -10.67 28.90
N ASP A 187 0.24 -10.10 28.77
CA ASP A 187 1.48 -10.78 29.19
C ASP A 187 1.46 -11.21 30.66
N ALA A 188 0.94 -10.36 31.54
CA ALA A 188 0.84 -10.64 32.96
C ALA A 188 -0.18 -11.76 33.25
N LEU A 189 -1.30 -11.78 32.52
CA LEU A 189 -2.31 -12.84 32.64
C LEU A 189 -1.80 -14.17 32.06
N MET A 190 -1.15 -14.15 30.90
CA MET A 190 -0.58 -15.33 30.25
C MET A 190 0.54 -15.97 31.08
N ALA A 191 1.24 -15.20 31.92
CA ALA A 191 2.24 -15.76 32.84
C ALA A 191 1.63 -16.75 33.86
N ILE A 192 0.33 -16.65 34.15
CA ILE A 192 -0.37 -17.55 35.09
C ILE A 192 -0.36 -19.00 34.56
N CYS A 193 -0.48 -19.21 33.24
CA CYS A 193 -0.48 -20.55 32.66
C CYS A 193 0.92 -21.10 32.36
N SER A 194 1.99 -20.36 32.71
CA SER A 194 3.38 -20.75 32.41
C SER A 194 3.79 -22.10 33.00
N THR A 195 3.23 -22.48 34.16
CA THR A 195 3.48 -23.78 34.80
C THR A 195 2.48 -24.86 34.41
N SER A 196 1.27 -24.49 33.99
CA SER A 196 0.21 -25.44 33.65
C SER A 196 0.29 -25.92 32.20
N ASP A 197 0.64 -25.05 31.26
CA ASP A 197 0.89 -25.39 29.85
C ASP A 197 2.11 -24.61 29.33
N PRO A 198 3.32 -25.14 29.53
CA PRO A 198 4.55 -24.46 29.13
C PRO A 198 4.68 -24.25 27.62
N LEU A 199 4.17 -25.18 26.81
CA LEU A 199 4.25 -25.10 25.34
C LEU A 199 3.37 -23.97 24.82
N PHE A 200 2.13 -23.89 25.30
CA PHE A 200 1.21 -22.82 24.95
C PHE A 200 1.75 -21.42 25.30
N TYR A 201 2.35 -21.29 26.49
CA TYR A 201 2.96 -20.02 26.91
C TYR A 201 4.17 -19.64 26.03
N GLN A 202 4.99 -20.62 25.63
CA GLN A 202 6.13 -20.39 24.73
C GLN A 202 5.69 -19.96 23.33
N GLU A 203 4.67 -20.60 22.74
CA GLU A 203 4.12 -20.21 21.44
C GLU A 203 3.59 -18.77 21.47
N TYR A 204 2.83 -18.40 22.52
CA TYR A 204 2.40 -17.03 22.73
C TYR A 204 3.59 -16.04 22.78
N LYS A 205 4.64 -16.37 23.54
CA LYS A 205 5.83 -15.51 23.67
C LYS A 205 6.59 -15.37 22.36
N ASN A 206 6.68 -16.43 21.57
CA ASN A 206 7.33 -16.42 20.26
C ASN A 206 6.56 -15.52 19.29
N LEU A 207 5.23 -15.62 19.25
CA LEU A 207 4.39 -14.75 18.43
C LEU A 207 4.44 -13.28 18.87
N ARG A 208 4.80 -12.99 20.13
CA ARG A 208 4.97 -11.63 20.66
C ARG A 208 6.28 -10.96 20.26
N VAL A 209 7.20 -11.67 19.61
CA VAL A 209 8.43 -11.08 19.06
C VAL A 209 8.05 -10.25 17.82
N ILE A 210 8.50 -9.00 17.80
CA ILE A 210 8.35 -8.16 16.60
C ILE A 210 9.51 -8.52 15.68
N ASP A 211 9.23 -9.36 14.70
CA ASP A 211 10.20 -9.63 13.65
C ASP A 211 10.37 -8.37 12.81
N ASP A 212 11.54 -7.76 12.95
CA ASP A 212 12.04 -6.85 11.95
C ASP A 212 12.36 -7.67 10.71
N LEU A 213 11.34 -7.85 9.88
CA LEU A 213 11.48 -8.20 8.48
C LEU A 213 12.27 -7.06 7.83
N LYS A 214 13.60 -7.07 8.03
CA LYS A 214 14.52 -6.44 7.11
C LYS A 214 14.08 -6.97 5.76
N ARG A 215 13.85 -6.07 4.80
CA ARG A 215 13.88 -6.51 3.40
C ARG A 215 15.10 -7.41 3.31
N LYS A 216 14.96 -8.66 2.85
CA LYS A 216 16.12 -9.40 2.36
C LYS A 216 16.87 -8.36 1.54
N SER A 217 18.06 -7.98 2.00
CA SER A 217 18.87 -7.08 1.21
C SER A 217 18.98 -7.82 -0.10
N GLN A 218 18.45 -7.25 -1.18
CA GLN A 218 19.10 -7.43 -2.45
C GLN A 218 20.48 -6.80 -2.22
N THR A 219 21.38 -7.56 -1.59
CA THR A 219 22.80 -7.32 -1.73
C THR A 219 23.02 -7.36 -3.24
N ASN A 220 23.44 -6.22 -3.75
CA ASN A 220 23.68 -6.00 -5.16
C ASN A 220 24.65 -7.09 -5.67
N GLY A 221 24.18 -7.94 -6.59
CA GLY A 221 25.06 -8.60 -7.55
C GLY A 221 25.92 -9.78 -7.08
N GLU A 222 25.50 -10.57 -6.08
CA GLU A 222 25.81 -12.01 -6.10
C GLU A 222 24.62 -12.68 -6.77
N SER A 223 24.67 -12.70 -8.09
CA SER A 223 23.81 -13.57 -8.87
C SER A 223 24.07 -15.01 -8.42
N ASP A 224 23.06 -15.68 -7.84
CA ASP A 224 23.12 -17.10 -7.45
C ASP A 224 23.78 -17.87 -8.59
N MET A 225 25.04 -18.22 -8.39
CA MET A 225 25.81 -19.05 -9.31
C MET A 225 26.14 -20.34 -8.61
N GLY A 226 26.13 -21.44 -9.35
CA GLY A 226 26.27 -22.75 -8.74
C GLY A 226 25.59 -23.84 -9.52
N ILE A 227 25.28 -24.94 -8.84
CA ILE A 227 24.70 -26.14 -9.43
C ILE A 227 23.39 -26.45 -8.72
N THR A 228 22.35 -26.76 -9.49
CA THR A 228 21.06 -27.16 -8.95
C THR A 228 20.54 -28.36 -9.73
N GLY A 229 19.61 -29.10 -9.15
CA GLY A 229 18.99 -30.19 -9.87
C GLY A 229 18.09 -31.02 -8.98
N THR A 230 17.69 -32.15 -9.51
CA THR A 230 16.76 -33.09 -8.89
C THR A 230 17.35 -34.48 -8.90
N VAL A 231 17.27 -35.16 -7.76
CA VAL A 231 17.72 -36.53 -7.59
C VAL A 231 16.52 -37.47 -7.53
N THR A 232 16.58 -38.53 -8.33
CA THR A 232 15.54 -39.57 -8.37
C THR A 232 16.17 -40.92 -8.02
N ASN A 233 15.39 -41.86 -7.52
CA ASN A 233 15.82 -43.22 -7.22
C ASN A 233 15.63 -44.10 -8.47
N MET A 234 16.69 -44.76 -8.97
CA MET A 234 16.61 -45.51 -10.23
C MET A 234 15.64 -46.71 -10.15
N GLU A 235 15.54 -47.40 -9.02
CA GLU A 235 14.65 -48.57 -8.88
C GLU A 235 13.16 -48.19 -8.85
N THR A 236 12.84 -47.11 -8.13
CA THR A 236 11.43 -46.75 -7.86
C THR A 236 10.91 -45.66 -8.80
N GLY A 237 11.80 -44.90 -9.46
CA GLY A 237 11.46 -43.73 -10.26
C GLY A 237 10.90 -42.56 -9.42
N LEU A 238 10.99 -42.63 -8.09
CA LEU A 238 10.50 -41.60 -7.17
C LEU A 238 11.61 -40.64 -6.77
N LYS A 239 11.23 -39.42 -6.35
CA LYS A 239 12.17 -38.41 -5.86
C LYS A 239 12.89 -38.87 -4.61
N GLN A 240 14.21 -38.62 -4.55
CA GLN A 240 15.09 -39.19 -3.54
C GLN A 240 15.56 -38.09 -2.56
N PRO A 241 14.90 -37.96 -1.38
CA PRO A 241 15.33 -37.04 -0.32
C PRO A 241 16.57 -37.54 0.43
N GLY A 242 17.29 -36.59 1.06
CA GLY A 242 18.39 -36.87 1.98
C GLY A 242 19.73 -37.26 1.35
N VAL A 243 19.90 -37.09 0.03
CA VAL A 243 21.17 -37.29 -0.67
C VAL A 243 22.09 -36.13 -0.37
N LEU A 244 23.33 -36.41 0.07
CA LEU A 244 24.35 -35.40 0.30
C LEU A 244 25.07 -35.11 -1.02
N VAL A 245 24.85 -33.94 -1.58
CA VAL A 245 25.51 -33.47 -2.80
C VAL A 245 26.62 -32.50 -2.41
N SER A 246 27.81 -32.64 -3.01
CA SER A 246 29.00 -31.88 -2.67
C SER A 246 29.86 -31.60 -3.91
N ILE A 247 30.75 -30.63 -3.80
CA ILE A 247 31.73 -30.31 -4.85
C ILE A 247 33.12 -30.71 -4.39
N GLU A 248 33.82 -31.50 -5.20
CA GLU A 248 35.18 -31.91 -4.87
C GLU A 248 36.12 -30.70 -4.74
N GLY A 249 36.94 -30.68 -3.69
CA GLY A 249 37.86 -29.58 -3.41
C GLY A 249 37.21 -28.30 -2.86
N SER A 250 35.90 -28.32 -2.58
CA SER A 250 35.14 -27.21 -2.00
C SER A 250 34.44 -27.63 -0.70
N ASN A 251 34.00 -26.64 0.09
CA ASN A 251 33.14 -26.86 1.26
C ASN A 251 31.65 -26.73 0.91
N ALA A 252 31.30 -26.60 -0.37
CA ALA A 252 29.92 -26.49 -0.84
C ALA A 252 29.22 -27.86 -0.74
N THR A 253 28.18 -27.93 0.09
CA THR A 253 27.37 -29.15 0.29
C THR A 253 25.88 -28.80 0.39
N ALA A 254 25.00 -29.68 -0.10
CA ALA A 254 23.55 -29.58 0.00
C ALA A 254 22.92 -30.94 0.29
N LEU A 255 21.76 -30.96 0.93
CA LEU A 255 20.94 -32.16 1.09
C LEU A 255 19.69 -32.03 0.22
N THR A 256 19.30 -33.11 -0.46
CA THR A 256 18.06 -33.10 -1.24
C THR A 256 16.82 -33.04 -0.35
N ASP A 257 15.83 -32.23 -0.75
CA ASP A 257 14.55 -32.06 -0.06
C ASP A 257 13.56 -33.22 -0.33
N ALA A 258 12.32 -33.12 0.20
CA ALA A 258 11.28 -34.14 0.04
C ALA A 258 10.89 -34.38 -1.43
N GLU A 259 11.11 -33.39 -2.28
CA GLU A 259 10.88 -33.40 -3.72
C GLU A 259 12.14 -33.76 -4.53
N GLY A 260 13.24 -34.09 -3.85
CA GLY A 260 14.51 -34.50 -4.44
C GLY A 260 15.37 -33.33 -4.96
N ASN A 261 14.98 -32.08 -4.72
CA ASN A 261 15.71 -30.92 -5.24
C ASN A 261 16.91 -30.58 -4.36
N TYR A 262 17.98 -30.07 -4.99
CA TYR A 262 19.13 -29.51 -4.31
C TYR A 262 19.62 -28.22 -5.02
N THR A 263 20.31 -27.38 -4.27
CA THR A 263 21.02 -26.21 -4.79
C THR A 263 22.33 -26.03 -4.04
N LEU A 264 23.44 -26.00 -4.77
CA LEU A 264 24.79 -25.72 -4.32
C LEU A 264 25.19 -24.33 -4.82
N THR A 265 25.35 -23.38 -3.91
CA THR A 265 25.85 -22.04 -4.25
C THR A 265 27.37 -22.04 -4.27
N LEU A 266 27.95 -21.46 -5.33
CA LEU A 266 29.39 -21.30 -5.54
C LEU A 266 29.75 -19.82 -5.62
N ASN A 267 30.99 -19.50 -5.26
CA ASN A 267 31.48 -18.12 -5.20
C ASN A 267 32.30 -17.71 -6.43
N GLU A 268 32.66 -18.67 -7.29
CA GLU A 268 33.50 -18.47 -8.47
C GLU A 268 32.90 -19.24 -9.66
N ALA A 269 33.11 -18.71 -10.88
CA ALA A 269 32.83 -19.45 -12.11
C ALA A 269 33.99 -20.40 -12.39
N GLY A 270 33.69 -21.54 -12.98
CA GLY A 270 34.70 -22.54 -13.26
C GLY A 270 34.10 -23.86 -13.67
N ILE A 271 34.97 -24.85 -13.76
CA ILE A 271 34.61 -26.24 -14.01
C ILE A 271 34.71 -26.98 -12.68
N TYR A 272 33.64 -27.66 -12.31
CA TYR A 272 33.52 -28.36 -11.04
C TYR A 272 33.26 -29.84 -11.22
N ALA A 273 33.62 -30.62 -10.20
CA ALA A 273 33.27 -32.03 -10.07
C ALA A 273 32.24 -32.18 -8.95
N LEU A 274 31.10 -32.76 -9.27
CA LEU A 274 29.98 -33.00 -8.38
C LEU A 274 30.05 -34.43 -7.85
N LYS A 275 29.90 -34.59 -6.53
CA LYS A 275 29.79 -35.88 -5.86
C LYS A 275 28.51 -35.96 -5.05
N ALA A 276 27.75 -37.05 -5.19
CA ALA A 276 26.58 -37.30 -4.39
C ALA A 276 26.64 -38.65 -3.66
N GLU A 277 26.31 -38.64 -2.37
CA GLU A 277 26.39 -39.79 -1.48
C GLU A 277 25.05 -40.01 -0.74
N LEU A 278 24.60 -41.25 -0.70
CA LEU A 278 23.47 -41.66 0.12
C LEU A 278 23.72 -43.07 0.69
N LYS A 279 23.52 -43.24 2.00
CA LYS A 279 23.73 -44.55 2.64
C LYS A 279 22.89 -45.64 1.96
N GLY A 280 23.56 -46.69 1.50
CA GLY A 280 22.92 -47.85 0.85
C GLY A 280 22.73 -47.69 -0.66
N HIS A 281 23.28 -46.64 -1.26
CA HIS A 281 23.34 -46.41 -2.70
C HIS A 281 24.82 -46.31 -3.13
N ASP A 282 25.10 -46.54 -4.40
CA ASP A 282 26.41 -46.27 -4.99
C ASP A 282 26.64 -44.75 -5.08
N ASP A 283 27.91 -44.34 -4.93
CA ASP A 283 28.29 -42.93 -5.06
C ASP A 283 28.09 -42.47 -6.52
N TYR A 284 27.56 -41.26 -6.69
CA TYR A 284 27.45 -40.62 -8.00
C TYR A 284 28.54 -39.54 -8.14
N GLU A 285 29.24 -39.54 -9.27
CA GLU A 285 30.28 -38.56 -9.60
C GLU A 285 30.08 -38.04 -11.03
N GLU A 286 30.10 -36.72 -11.20
CA GLU A 286 30.08 -36.08 -12.52
C GLU A 286 31.11 -34.95 -12.58
N ASP A 287 32.03 -35.07 -13.53
CA ASP A 287 33.08 -34.09 -13.79
C ASP A 287 32.69 -33.10 -14.89
N GLU A 288 33.53 -32.09 -15.09
CA GLU A 288 33.44 -31.15 -16.21
C GLU A 288 32.17 -30.26 -16.22
N ILE A 289 31.55 -30.02 -15.06
CA ILE A 289 30.36 -29.16 -14.96
C ILE A 289 30.76 -27.69 -15.03
N GLU A 290 30.45 -27.03 -16.15
CA GLU A 290 30.70 -25.61 -16.35
C GLU A 290 29.66 -24.75 -15.61
N VAL A 291 30.15 -23.88 -14.72
CA VAL A 291 29.34 -22.90 -14.00
C VAL A 291 29.72 -21.50 -14.47
N THR A 292 28.75 -20.80 -15.05
CA THR A 292 28.90 -19.43 -15.58
C THR A 292 28.56 -18.39 -14.51
N PRO A 293 29.15 -17.18 -14.58
CA PRO A 293 28.81 -16.08 -13.67
C PRO A 293 27.32 -15.76 -13.67
N GLY A 294 26.68 -16.02 -12.52
CA GLY A 294 25.32 -15.61 -12.25
C GLY A 294 24.21 -16.49 -12.81
N GLU A 295 24.54 -17.72 -13.17
CA GLU A 295 23.57 -18.74 -13.56
C GLU A 295 23.72 -19.98 -12.68
N LEU A 296 22.61 -20.69 -12.49
CA LEU A 296 22.61 -22.02 -11.89
C LEU A 296 22.63 -23.05 -13.03
N THR A 297 23.69 -23.87 -13.06
CA THR A 297 23.79 -25.00 -13.98
C THR A 297 22.91 -26.13 -13.46
N VAL A 298 22.05 -26.70 -14.32
CA VAL A 298 21.14 -27.78 -13.95
C VAL A 298 21.79 -29.14 -14.18
N VAL A 299 21.86 -29.96 -13.14
CA VAL A 299 22.40 -31.32 -13.14
C VAL A 299 21.44 -32.26 -12.41
N ASP A 300 20.63 -32.98 -13.18
CA ASP A 300 19.69 -33.99 -12.68
C ASP A 300 20.32 -35.38 -12.84
N PHE A 301 20.18 -36.23 -11.82
CA PHE A 301 20.72 -37.59 -11.85
C PHE A 301 19.91 -38.57 -11.00
N ASP A 302 20.13 -39.86 -11.25
CA ASP A 302 19.48 -40.95 -10.54
C ASP A 302 20.50 -41.64 -9.60
N MET A 303 20.08 -41.96 -8.37
CA MET A 303 20.88 -42.76 -7.45
C MET A 303 20.64 -44.25 -7.72
N GLU A 304 21.72 -45.00 -7.91
CA GLU A 304 21.70 -46.46 -8.05
C GLU A 304 21.84 -47.11 -6.66
N PRO A 305 21.02 -48.11 -6.32
CA PRO A 305 21.16 -48.84 -5.05
C PRO A 305 22.45 -49.66 -5.05
N LEU A 306 23.07 -49.81 -3.88
CA LEU A 306 24.31 -50.59 -3.74
C LEU A 306 24.05 -52.07 -4.06
N ALA A 307 24.82 -52.64 -4.98
CA ALA A 307 24.72 -54.04 -5.42
C ALA A 307 24.99 -55.09 -4.31
#